data_AF-A0A5E7CZM6-F1
#
_entry.id   AF-A0A5E7CZM6-F1
#
_cell.length_a   1.000
_cell.length_b   1.000
_cell.length_c   1.000
_cell.angle_alpha   90.00
_cell.angle_beta   90.00
_cell.angle_gamma   90.00
#
_symmetry.space_group_name_H-M   'P 1'
#
loop_
_entity.id
_entity.type
_entity.pdbx_description
1 polymer ?
#
loop_
_entity_poly.entity_id
_entity_poly.type
_entity_poly.pdbx_seq_one_letter_code
_entity_poly.pdbx_strand_id
1 'polypeptide(L)'
;MSSWIEGTKLEERDTYHLIARSAFGDLYLWGEKTGCSLKITSFISQYFVHDFEITGGEMDRELQDFLLSTEVEYNDFDDLFKPAEKKLGTLRHDEMYGFVPALMFGGPDTLDHLEKVKAVEHLTLLSQIAELQPYSFSDL
;
A
#
# COMPACT_ATOMS: atom_id res chain seq x y z
N MET A 1 8.30 6.64 4.55
CA MET A 1 8.70 5.29 4.10
C MET A 1 9.59 4.60 5.10
N SER A 2 10.66 5.26 5.57
CA SER A 2 11.54 4.72 6.62
C SER A 2 10.75 4.16 7.80
N SER A 3 9.78 4.91 8.32
CA SER A 3 8.97 4.49 9.48
C SER A 3 8.23 3.16 9.34
N TRP A 4 7.91 2.71 8.12
CA TRP A 4 7.24 1.43 7.91
C TRP A 4 8.19 0.24 7.90
N ILE A 5 9.42 0.44 7.45
CA ILE A 5 10.40 -0.62 7.21
C ILE A 5 11.44 -0.67 8.34
N GLU A 6 11.67 0.46 9.01
CA GLU A 6 12.64 0.63 10.09
C GLU A 6 12.46 -0.39 11.21
N GLY A 7 13.54 -1.11 11.53
CA GLY A 7 13.52 -2.15 12.56
C GLY A 7 12.88 -3.47 12.13
N THR A 8 12.49 -3.62 10.86
CA THR A 8 11.97 -4.88 10.32
C THR A 8 13.04 -5.66 9.55
N LYS A 9 12.82 -6.95 9.31
CA LYS A 9 13.72 -7.79 8.48
C LYS A 9 13.79 -7.35 7.02
N LEU A 10 12.90 -6.46 6.57
CA LEU A 10 12.90 -5.95 5.21
C LEU A 10 14.11 -5.04 4.96
N GLU A 11 14.64 -4.34 5.97
CA GLU A 11 15.83 -3.47 5.82
C GLU A 11 17.08 -4.25 5.42
N GLU A 12 17.20 -5.49 5.89
CA GLU A 12 18.32 -6.38 5.57
C GLU A 12 18.20 -6.95 4.15
N ARG A 13 16.98 -6.99 3.60
CA ARG A 13 16.67 -7.62 2.31
C ARG A 13 17.00 -6.70 1.14
N ASP A 14 16.52 -5.46 1.17
CA ASP A 14 16.72 -4.51 0.06
C ASP A 14 16.59 -3.05 0.51
N THR A 15 17.01 -2.12 -0.36
CA THR A 15 16.66 -0.70 -0.26
C THR A 15 15.40 -0.46 -1.08
N TYR A 16 14.33 -0.04 -0.42
CA TYR A 16 13.01 0.08 -1.02
C TYR A 16 12.60 1.53 -1.29
N HIS A 17 12.04 1.76 -2.48
CA HIS A 17 11.53 3.05 -2.93
C HIS A 17 10.03 2.95 -3.25
N LEU A 18 9.21 3.87 -2.73
CA LEU A 18 7.79 3.92 -3.11
C LEU A 18 7.66 4.39 -4.56
N ILE A 19 7.07 3.56 -5.43
CA ILE A 19 6.87 3.90 -6.85
C ILE A 19 5.40 4.17 -7.18
N ALA A 20 4.46 3.59 -6.42
CA ALA A 20 3.03 3.83 -6.61
C ALA A 20 2.24 3.66 -5.30
N ARG A 21 1.05 4.25 -5.28
CA ARG A 21 0.10 4.16 -4.16
C ARG A 21 -1.33 4.02 -4.69
N SER A 22 -2.12 3.11 -4.14
CA SER A 22 -3.55 2.98 -4.46
C SER A 22 -4.41 4.09 -3.81
N ALA A 23 -5.66 4.20 -4.20
CA ALA A 23 -6.60 5.16 -3.62
C ALA A 23 -6.80 4.97 -2.10
N PHE A 24 -6.62 3.75 -1.60
CA PHE A 24 -6.82 3.34 -0.21
C PHE A 24 -5.52 3.19 0.59
N GLY A 25 -4.36 3.36 -0.05
CA GLY A 25 -3.07 3.33 0.63
C GLY A 25 -2.37 1.97 0.61
N ASP A 26 -2.66 1.13 -0.38
CA ASP A 26 -1.66 0.13 -0.78
C ASP A 26 -0.43 0.86 -1.30
N LEU A 27 0.74 0.47 -0.81
CA LEU A 27 2.03 1.02 -1.19
C LEU A 27 2.77 -0.03 -2.00
N TYR A 28 3.20 0.33 -3.21
CA TYR A 28 3.99 -0.53 -4.09
C TYR A 28 5.43 -0.06 -4.07
N LEU A 29 6.32 -0.90 -3.57
CA LEU A 29 7.71 -0.56 -3.33
C LEU A 29 8.65 -1.34 -4.26
N TRP A 30 9.59 -0.60 -4.82
CA TRP A 30 10.67 -1.10 -5.65
C TRP A 30 11.94 -1.31 -4.83
N GLY A 31 12.41 -2.54 -4.72
CA GLY A 31 13.73 -2.88 -4.19
C GLY A 31 14.81 -2.69 -5.25
N GLU A 32 15.92 -2.05 -4.90
CA GLU A 32 17.05 -1.83 -5.82
C GLU A 32 17.64 -3.12 -6.39
N LYS A 33 17.50 -4.25 -5.68
CA LYS A 33 17.97 -5.58 -6.11
C LYS A 33 16.84 -6.48 -6.58
N THR A 34 15.62 -6.23 -6.11
CA THR A 34 14.49 -7.18 -6.21
C THR A 34 13.29 -6.65 -6.99
N GLY A 35 13.36 -5.44 -7.57
CA GLY A 35 12.29 -4.89 -8.40
C GLY A 35 11.02 -4.59 -7.60
N CYS A 36 9.84 -4.69 -8.21
CA CYS A 36 8.54 -4.47 -7.54
C CYS A 36 8.18 -5.63 -6.60
N SER A 37 8.95 -5.81 -5.53
CA SER A 37 8.91 -7.00 -4.68
C SER A 37 8.16 -6.81 -3.36
N LEU A 38 7.78 -5.59 -2.97
CA LEU A 38 7.16 -5.34 -1.68
C LEU A 38 5.87 -4.53 -1.86
N LYS A 39 4.77 -5.08 -1.36
CA LYS A 39 3.49 -4.38 -1.22
C LYS A 39 3.18 -4.21 0.27
N ILE A 40 2.81 -3.00 0.70
CA ILE A 40 2.32 -2.73 2.05
C ILE A 40 0.86 -2.28 1.98
N THR A 41 -0.03 -2.99 2.65
CA THR A 41 -1.43 -2.62 2.83
C THR A 41 -1.56 -1.79 4.11
N SER A 42 -1.40 -0.46 3.99
CA SER A 42 -1.19 0.42 5.16
C SER A 42 -2.35 0.43 6.16
N PHE A 43 -3.59 0.38 5.70
CA PHE A 43 -4.78 0.47 6.55
C PHE A 43 -4.97 -0.77 7.45
N ILE A 44 -4.29 -1.89 7.13
CA ILE A 44 -4.19 -3.09 7.98
C ILE A 44 -2.75 -3.45 8.36
N SER A 45 -1.78 -2.55 8.20
CA SER A 45 -0.36 -2.74 8.60
C SER A 45 0.19 -4.13 8.25
N GLN A 46 -0.14 -4.61 7.06
CA GLN A 46 0.36 -5.88 6.53
C GLN A 46 1.22 -5.64 5.31
N TYR A 47 2.17 -6.54 5.06
CA TYR A 47 2.98 -6.52 3.85
C TYR A 47 3.07 -7.89 3.19
N PHE A 48 3.27 -7.86 1.88
CA PHE A 48 3.55 -9.04 1.07
C PHE A 48 4.87 -8.84 0.34
N VAL A 49 5.72 -9.87 0.34
CA VAL A 49 6.96 -9.90 -0.42
C VAL A 49 6.81 -10.88 -1.57
N HIS A 50 6.97 -10.39 -2.80
CA HIS A 50 7.17 -11.24 -3.96
C HIS A 50 8.64 -11.65 -4.05
N ASP A 51 8.91 -12.95 -3.98
CA ASP A 51 10.26 -13.51 -4.15
C ASP A 51 10.52 -13.71 -5.65
N PHE A 52 10.94 -12.65 -6.33
CA PHE A 52 11.47 -12.71 -7.69
C PHE A 52 13.00 -12.55 -7.64
N GLU A 53 13.73 -13.51 -8.21
CA GLU A 53 15.14 -13.33 -8.53
C GLU A 53 15.24 -12.64 -9.88
N ILE A 54 15.39 -11.31 -9.87
CA ILE A 54 15.50 -10.51 -11.09
C ILE A 54 16.97 -10.39 -11.47
N THR A 55 17.31 -10.75 -12.71
CA THR A 55 18.63 -10.43 -13.26
C THR A 55 18.64 -8.98 -13.76
N GLY A 56 19.78 -8.28 -13.68
CA GLY A 56 19.84 -6.83 -13.96
C GLY A 56 19.35 -6.39 -15.36
N GLY A 57 19.19 -7.31 -16.32
CA GLY A 57 18.61 -7.02 -17.64
C GLY A 57 17.08 -7.04 -17.69
N GLU A 58 16.41 -7.47 -16.61
CA GLU A 58 14.96 -7.64 -16.55
C GLU A 58 14.24 -6.48 -15.83
N MET A 59 14.97 -5.60 -15.15
CA MET A 59 14.38 -4.50 -14.35
C MET A 59 13.49 -3.55 -15.16
N ASP A 60 13.91 -3.13 -16.35
CA ASP A 60 13.09 -2.26 -17.21
C ASP A 60 11.80 -2.94 -17.65
N ARG A 61 11.88 -4.25 -17.91
CA ARG A 61 10.72 -5.07 -18.29
C ARG A 61 9.78 -5.24 -17.11
N GLU A 62 10.29 -5.51 -15.92
CA GLU A 62 9.50 -5.64 -14.70
C GLU A 62 8.75 -4.34 -14.36
N LEU A 63 9.38 -3.19 -14.56
CA LEU A 63 8.70 -1.90 -14.41
C LEU A 63 7.59 -1.71 -15.46
N GLN A 64 7.84 -2.08 -16.71
CA GLN A 64 6.81 -2.02 -17.76
C GLN A 64 5.64 -2.96 -17.44
N ASP A 65 5.93 -4.19 -17.03
CA ASP A 65 4.94 -5.20 -16.68
C ASP A 65 4.11 -4.73 -15.47
N PHE A 66 4.72 -4.11 -14.46
CA PHE A 66 4.00 -3.47 -13.34
C PHE A 66 3.02 -2.38 -13.83
N LEU A 67 3.48 -1.46 -14.68
CA LEU A 67 2.65 -0.37 -15.18
C LEU A 67 1.50 -0.86 -16.08
N LEU A 68 1.73 -1.93 -16.86
CA LEU A 68 0.74 -2.49 -17.79
C LEU A 68 -0.25 -3.43 -17.13
N SER A 69 0.13 -4.10 -16.03
CA SER A 69 -0.73 -5.04 -15.29
C SER A 69 -1.53 -4.38 -14.16
N THR A 70 -1.28 -3.11 -13.87
CA THR A 70 -2.03 -2.38 -12.84
C THR A 70 -3.46 -2.11 -13.32
N GLU A 71 -4.42 -2.81 -12.72
CA GLU A 71 -5.85 -2.62 -12.97
C GLU A 71 -6.58 -2.08 -11.73
N VAL A 72 -7.70 -1.39 -11.96
CA VAL A 72 -8.55 -0.82 -10.90
C VAL A 72 -9.07 -1.93 -9.98
N GLU A 73 -9.47 -3.07 -10.54
CA GLU A 73 -10.02 -4.21 -9.79
C GLU A 73 -9.05 -4.73 -8.71
N TYR A 74 -7.74 -4.71 -8.97
CA TYR A 74 -6.72 -5.12 -7.98
C TYR A 74 -6.37 -4.05 -6.93
N ASN A 75 -6.92 -2.84 -7.07
CA ASN A 75 -6.69 -1.68 -6.22
C ASN A 75 -7.98 -1.15 -5.58
N ASP A 76 -9.10 -1.84 -5.80
CA ASP A 76 -10.38 -1.50 -5.22
C ASP A 76 -10.59 -2.32 -3.95
N PHE A 77 -10.61 -1.65 -2.80
CA PHE A 77 -10.88 -2.32 -1.53
C PHE A 77 -12.40 -2.46 -1.38
N ASP A 78 -12.89 -3.70 -1.41
CA ASP A 78 -14.31 -4.06 -1.22
C ASP A 78 -15.28 -3.26 -2.12
N ASP A 79 -14.90 -3.05 -3.39
CA ASP A 79 -15.65 -2.27 -4.37
C ASP A 79 -15.99 -0.83 -3.92
N LEU A 80 -15.23 -0.28 -2.96
CA LEU A 80 -15.50 1.04 -2.35
C LEU A 80 -15.00 2.21 -3.22
N PHE A 81 -14.17 1.99 -4.23
CA PHE A 81 -13.56 3.10 -4.99
C PHE A 81 -14.61 3.97 -5.66
N LYS A 82 -15.54 3.37 -6.40
CA LYS A 82 -16.59 4.12 -7.10
C LYS A 82 -17.57 4.81 -6.14
N PRO A 83 -18.07 4.15 -5.09
CA PRO A 83 -18.86 4.80 -4.05
C PRO A 83 -18.12 5.93 -3.33
N ALA A 84 -16.84 5.75 -2.99
CA ALA A 84 -16.01 6.76 -2.33
C ALA A 84 -15.77 7.97 -3.22
N GLU A 85 -15.42 7.75 -4.50
CA GLU A 85 -15.28 8.81 -5.49
C GLU A 85 -16.56 9.63 -5.65
N LYS A 86 -17.72 8.97 -5.69
CA LYS A 86 -19.02 9.64 -5.78
C LYS A 86 -19.35 10.47 -4.54
N LYS A 87 -19.03 9.96 -3.34
CA LYS A 87 -19.39 10.58 -2.06
C LYS A 87 -18.41 11.69 -1.66
N LEU A 88 -17.12 11.45 -1.81
CA LEU A 88 -16.03 12.31 -1.31
C LEU A 88 -15.36 13.13 -2.42
N GLY A 89 -15.60 12.78 -3.68
CA GLY A 89 -15.01 13.41 -4.86
C GLY A 89 -13.63 12.85 -5.21
N THR A 90 -13.18 13.12 -6.43
CA THR A 90 -11.89 12.65 -6.96
C THR A 90 -10.71 13.12 -6.08
N LEU A 91 -9.74 12.22 -5.87
CA LEU A 91 -8.52 12.50 -5.12
C LEU A 91 -7.59 13.46 -5.87
N ARG A 92 -6.94 14.38 -5.15
CA ARG A 92 -5.72 15.00 -5.64
C ARG A 92 -4.53 14.04 -5.46
N HIS A 93 -3.41 14.35 -6.13
CA HIS A 93 -2.18 13.55 -6.06
C HIS A 93 -1.67 13.31 -4.62
N ASP A 94 -1.92 14.25 -3.70
CA ASP A 94 -1.52 14.21 -2.30
C ASP A 94 -2.58 13.65 -1.35
N GLU A 95 -3.67 13.08 -1.88
CA GLU A 95 -4.82 12.60 -1.10
C GLU A 95 -5.08 11.11 -1.27
N MET A 96 -5.66 10.51 -0.24
CA MET A 96 -6.17 9.15 -0.25
C MET A 96 -7.54 9.06 0.42
N TYR A 97 -8.28 7.99 0.17
CA TYR A 97 -9.41 7.60 1.01
C TYR A 97 -8.87 6.82 2.20
N GLY A 98 -8.98 7.38 3.38
CA GLY A 98 -8.51 6.77 4.63
C GLY A 98 -9.68 6.45 5.54
N PHE A 99 -9.58 5.33 6.27
CA PHE A 99 -10.56 4.97 7.29
C PHE A 99 -10.37 5.83 8.55
N VAL A 100 -11.48 6.42 9.01
CA VAL A 100 -11.54 7.28 10.19
C VAL A 100 -12.71 6.81 11.07
N PRO A 101 -12.45 6.21 12.25
CA PRO A 101 -11.12 5.91 12.81
C PRO A 101 -10.37 4.83 12.01
N ALA A 102 -9.04 4.77 12.18
CA ALA A 102 -8.22 3.74 11.54
C ALA A 102 -8.72 2.33 11.90
N LEU A 103 -8.76 1.42 10.91
CA LEU A 103 -9.25 0.04 11.10
C LEU A 103 -8.51 -0.72 12.20
N MET A 104 -7.22 -0.40 12.39
CA MET A 104 -6.37 -0.89 13.48
C MET A 104 -6.94 -0.70 14.88
N PHE A 105 -7.85 0.25 15.07
CA PHE A 105 -8.54 0.48 16.33
C PHE A 105 -9.89 -0.25 16.44
N GLY A 106 -10.17 -1.20 15.55
CA GLY A 106 -11.47 -1.87 15.44
C GLY A 106 -12.54 -1.01 14.79
N GLY A 107 -12.14 -0.02 14.00
CA GLY A 107 -13.05 0.80 13.21
C GLY A 107 -13.72 -0.01 12.10
N PRO A 108 -14.94 0.37 11.67
CA PRO A 108 -15.61 -0.30 10.57
C PRO A 108 -14.99 0.05 9.21
N ASP A 109 -14.94 -0.94 8.33
CA ASP A 109 -14.43 -0.91 6.96
C ASP A 109 -15.49 -0.46 5.93
N THR A 110 -16.32 0.52 6.31
CA THR A 110 -17.48 0.95 5.49
C THR A 110 -17.27 2.30 4.82
N LEU A 111 -17.99 2.54 3.73
CA LEU A 111 -18.03 3.82 3.01
C LEU A 111 -18.34 5.04 3.91
N ASP A 112 -19.06 4.83 5.01
CA ASP A 112 -19.41 5.90 5.94
C ASP A 112 -18.26 6.38 6.82
N HIS A 113 -17.19 5.60 6.88
CA HIS A 113 -16.00 5.88 7.67
C HIS A 113 -14.79 6.18 6.80
N LEU A 114 -15.00 6.39 5.49
CA LEU A 114 -13.97 6.91 4.60
C LEU A 114 -13.98 8.43 4.61
N GLU A 115 -12.80 9.00 4.76
CA GLU A 115 -12.54 10.43 4.57
C GLU A 115 -11.45 10.66 3.53
N LYS A 116 -11.50 11.82 2.87
CA LYS A 116 -10.35 12.30 2.08
C LYS A 116 -9.31 12.88 3.03
N VAL A 117 -8.16 12.22 3.10
CA VAL A 117 -7.08 12.59 4.00
C VAL A 117 -5.81 12.90 3.20
N LYS A 118 -4.91 13.69 3.79
CA LYS A 118 -3.58 13.89 3.23
C LYS A 118 -2.76 12.62 3.38
N ALA A 119 -2.22 12.13 2.27
CA ALA A 119 -1.63 10.80 2.20
C ALA A 119 -0.39 10.66 3.11
N VAL A 120 0.50 11.65 3.10
CA VAL A 120 1.76 11.58 3.88
C VAL A 120 1.47 11.55 5.38
N GLU A 121 0.62 12.46 5.86
CA GLU A 121 0.23 12.59 7.26
C GLU A 121 -0.50 11.33 7.74
N HIS A 122 -1.46 10.85 6.95
CA HIS A 122 -2.25 9.68 7.31
C HIS A 122 -1.38 8.41 7.33
N LEU A 123 -0.56 8.17 6.30
CA LEU A 123 0.35 7.02 6.28
C LEU A 123 1.40 7.08 7.39
N THR A 124 1.87 8.28 7.76
CA THR A 124 2.80 8.45 8.88
C THR A 124 2.13 8.07 10.20
N LEU A 125 0.90 8.53 10.43
CA LEU A 125 0.10 8.13 11.59
C LEU A 125 -0.08 6.60 11.64
N LEU A 126 -0.50 5.99 10.53
CA LEU A 126 -0.72 4.54 10.45
C LEU A 126 0.56 3.74 10.80
N SER A 127 1.73 4.20 10.34
CA SER A 127 3.01 3.54 10.64
C SER A 127 3.41 3.57 12.12
N GLN A 128 2.82 4.46 12.92
CA GLN A 128 3.18 4.64 14.33
C GLN A 128 2.22 3.92 15.28
N ILE A 129 1.03 3.54 14.82
CA ILE A 129 -0.03 3.01 15.68
C ILE A 129 -0.11 1.47 15.66
N ALA A 130 0.56 0.81 14.72
CA ALA A 130 0.58 -0.64 14.60
C ALA A 130 1.92 -1.11 14.04
N GLU A 131 2.38 -2.28 14.51
CA GLU A 131 3.57 -2.93 13.97
C GLU A 131 3.26 -3.56 12.61
N LEU A 132 4.17 -3.39 11.66
CA LEU A 132 4.04 -3.97 10.33
C LEU A 132 4.24 -5.50 10.38
N GLN A 133 3.24 -6.27 9.90
CA GLN A 133 3.26 -7.75 9.93
C GLN A 133 3.24 -8.37 8.53
N PRO A 134 3.88 -9.54 8.32
CA PRO A 134 3.74 -10.25 7.05
C PRO A 134 2.30 -10.73 6.86
N TYR A 135 1.77 -10.61 5.65
CA TYR A 135 0.47 -11.18 5.27
C TYR A 135 0.49 -12.70 5.45
N SER A 136 -0.55 -13.25 6.08
CA SER A 136 -0.71 -14.69 6.29
C SER A 136 -2.01 -15.18 5.65
N PHE A 137 -1.94 -16.28 4.89
CA PHE A 137 -3.12 -16.94 4.33
C PHE A 137 -4.09 -17.50 5.40
N SER A 138 -3.72 -17.50 6.68
CA SER A 138 -4.60 -17.86 7.79
C SER A 138 -5.60 -16.76 8.16
N ASP A 139 -5.49 -15.58 7.55
CA ASP A 139 -6.38 -14.43 7.78
C ASP A 139 -7.60 -14.42 6.82
N LEU A 140 -7.84 -15.52 6.08
CA LEU A 140 -9.00 -15.76 5.21
C LEU A 140 -10.03 -16.72 5.85
#